data_AF-A0A7T0JQN5-F1
#
_entry.id   AF-A0A7T0JQN5-F1
#
_cell.length_a   1.000
_cell.length_b   1.000
_cell.length_c   1.000
_cell.angle_alpha   90.00
_cell.angle_beta   90.00
_cell.angle_gamma   90.00
#
_symmetry.space_group_name_H-M   'P 1'
#
loop_
_entity.id
_entity.type
_entity.pdbx_description
1 polymer ?
#
loop_
_entity_poly.entity_id
_entity_poly.type
_entity_poly.pdbx_seq_one_letter_code
_entity_poly.pdbx_strand_id
1 'polypeptide(L)'
;MSEDQTAIDDKKHIVSIRLNNADRIGVRSTAARLFVRESELYRFAVCHLLHRLHQLHDDTCIGCDLIPLFLEFRDELNTHLNLKKHQLFKIFNGKNTLQDKFVAMSDIELLLLPRHAVRQRLQLIPEAIGAKCPDTESWLKQYLFSKYRICADLSSLPYDEL
;
A
#
# COMPACT_ATOMS: atom_id res chain seq x y z
N MET A 1 5.74 -26.88 -31.46
CA MET A 1 7.05 -26.21 -31.35
C MET A 1 6.87 -24.77 -31.79
N SER A 2 6.87 -23.86 -30.81
CA SER A 2 7.24 -22.44 -30.95
C SER A 2 7.61 -21.97 -29.54
N GLU A 3 8.67 -22.56 -28.99
CA GLU A 3 9.40 -22.00 -27.86
C GLU A 3 10.31 -20.92 -28.45
N ASP A 4 9.85 -19.67 -28.44
CA ASP A 4 10.71 -18.48 -28.49
C ASP A 4 9.84 -17.22 -28.44
N GLN A 5 9.70 -16.62 -27.25
CA GLN A 5 9.53 -15.16 -27.03
C GLN A 5 9.17 -14.83 -25.57
N THR A 6 10.08 -15.16 -24.66
CA THR A 6 10.29 -14.37 -23.45
C THR A 6 11.79 -14.23 -23.23
N ALA A 7 12.49 -13.72 -24.24
CA ALA A 7 13.76 -13.06 -23.96
C ALA A 7 13.41 -11.86 -23.08
N ILE A 8 13.76 -11.95 -21.79
CA ILE A 8 13.60 -10.89 -20.80
C ILE A 8 14.25 -9.65 -21.40
N ASP A 9 13.44 -8.64 -21.70
CA ASP A 9 13.90 -7.36 -22.24
C ASP A 9 14.68 -6.62 -21.14
N ASP A 10 15.97 -6.95 -20.99
CA ASP A 10 16.93 -6.34 -20.05
C ASP A 10 17.25 -4.86 -20.38
N LYS A 11 16.40 -4.24 -21.19
CA LYS A 11 16.58 -2.88 -21.67
C LYS A 11 16.38 -1.89 -20.53
N LYS A 12 17.47 -1.26 -20.13
CA LYS A 12 17.46 -0.17 -19.16
C LYS A 12 16.71 1.03 -19.75
N HIS A 13 15.62 1.41 -19.09
CA HIS A 13 14.87 2.62 -19.43
C HIS A 13 15.35 3.80 -18.59
N ILE A 14 15.49 4.96 -19.23
CA ILE A 14 15.81 6.22 -18.54
C ILE A 14 14.51 6.89 -18.12
N VAL A 15 14.40 7.24 -16.85
CA VAL A 15 13.27 7.98 -16.27
C VAL A 15 13.76 9.29 -15.67
N SER A 16 12.97 10.36 -15.89
CA SER A 16 13.23 11.69 -15.33
C SER A 16 12.22 11.97 -14.22
N ILE A 17 12.70 12.24 -13.01
CA ILE A 17 11.87 12.51 -11.82
C ILE A 17 12.04 13.98 -11.41
N ARG A 18 10.93 14.65 -11.10
CA ARG A 18 10.94 16.01 -10.55
C ARG A 18 11.07 15.95 -9.03
N LEU A 19 12.06 16.63 -8.49
CA LEU A 19 12.32 16.73 -7.05
C LEU A 19 12.45 18.19 -6.66
N ASN A 20 12.08 18.52 -5.42
CA ASN A 20 12.43 19.81 -4.85
C ASN A 20 13.94 19.84 -4.54
N ASN A 21 14.48 21.03 -4.27
CA ASN A 21 15.91 21.19 -4.05
C ASN A 21 16.39 20.52 -2.74
N ALA A 22 15.53 20.49 -1.71
CA ALA A 22 15.86 19.87 -0.42
C ALA A 22 16.05 18.36 -0.57
N ASP A 23 15.12 17.67 -1.25
CA ASP A 23 15.18 16.23 -1.52
C ASP A 23 16.40 15.90 -2.39
N ARG A 24 16.68 16.71 -3.41
CA ARG A 24 17.88 16.53 -4.26
C ARG A 24 19.17 16.63 -3.44
N ILE A 25 19.28 17.62 -2.56
CA ILE A 25 20.45 17.77 -1.67
C ILE A 25 20.55 16.58 -0.71
N GLY A 26 19.41 16.13 -0.17
CA GLY A 26 19.33 14.96 0.71
C GLY A 26 19.84 13.69 0.02
N VAL A 27 19.36 13.39 -1.19
CA VAL A 27 19.82 12.22 -1.98
C VAL A 27 21.31 12.30 -2.25
N ARG A 28 21.82 13.45 -2.71
CA ARG A 28 23.26 13.63 -2.99
C ARG A 28 24.12 13.41 -1.76
N SER A 29 23.74 13.99 -0.63
CA SER A 29 24.46 13.86 0.64
C SER A 29 24.48 12.40 1.12
N THR A 30 23.34 11.73 1.06
CA THR A 30 23.21 10.32 1.46
C THR A 30 24.03 9.40 0.55
N ALA A 31 23.96 9.59 -0.77
CA ALA A 31 24.74 8.79 -1.73
C ALA A 31 26.25 8.95 -1.49
N ALA A 32 26.72 10.19 -1.28
CA ALA A 32 28.11 10.46 -0.96
C ALA A 32 28.56 9.79 0.34
N ARG A 33 27.73 9.83 1.39
CA ARG A 33 28.03 9.20 2.69
C ARG A 33 28.06 7.67 2.62
N LEU A 34 27.24 7.09 1.74
CA LEU A 34 27.20 5.65 1.49
C LEU A 34 28.24 5.19 0.45
N PHE A 35 29.01 6.11 -0.14
CA PHE A 35 29.97 5.83 -1.22
C PHE A 35 29.36 5.14 -2.46
N VAL A 36 28.12 5.48 -2.79
CA VAL A 36 27.38 4.96 -3.96
C VAL A 36 26.99 6.06 -4.93
N ARG A 37 26.62 5.71 -6.16
CA ARG A 37 26.11 6.68 -7.13
C ARG A 37 24.67 7.08 -6.78
N GLU A 38 24.29 8.33 -7.06
CA GLU A 38 22.89 8.79 -6.88
C GLU A 38 21.89 7.86 -7.61
N SER A 39 22.25 7.40 -8.81
CA SER A 39 21.44 6.45 -9.60
C SER A 39 21.24 5.07 -8.93
N GLU A 40 22.16 4.64 -8.07
CA GLU A 40 22.00 3.42 -7.28
C GLU A 40 21.03 3.64 -6.14
N LEU A 41 21.16 4.78 -5.45
CA LEU A 41 20.25 5.16 -4.37
C LEU A 41 18.81 5.35 -4.87
N TYR A 42 18.62 5.97 -6.05
CA TYR A 42 17.29 6.07 -6.67
C TYR A 42 16.69 4.70 -6.99
N ARG A 43 17.48 3.79 -7.59
CA ARG A 43 17.00 2.43 -7.90
C ARG A 43 16.65 1.66 -6.63
N PHE A 44 17.48 1.75 -5.60
CA PHE A 44 17.21 1.15 -4.30
C PHE A 44 15.88 1.67 -3.72
N ALA A 45 15.66 2.98 -3.71
CA ALA A 45 14.43 3.57 -3.20
C ALA A 45 13.18 3.10 -3.97
N VAL A 46 13.26 3.04 -5.30
CA VAL A 46 12.17 2.54 -6.15
C VAL A 46 11.90 1.07 -5.88
N CYS A 47 12.93 0.21 -5.88
CA CYS A 47 12.77 -1.23 -5.63
C CYS A 47 12.18 -1.48 -4.23
N HIS A 48 12.69 -0.77 -3.22
CA HIS A 48 12.21 -0.87 -1.86
C HIS A 48 10.73 -0.48 -1.75
N LEU A 49 10.31 0.61 -2.41
CA LEU A 49 8.91 1.03 -2.44
C LEU A 49 8.04 0.01 -3.18
N LEU A 50 8.49 -0.51 -4.32
CA LEU A 50 7.75 -1.53 -5.10
C LEU A 50 7.57 -2.83 -4.31
N HIS A 51 8.59 -3.29 -3.58
CA HIS A 51 8.46 -4.44 -2.68
C HIS A 51 7.45 -4.18 -1.56
N ARG A 52 7.49 -2.99 -0.96
CA ARG A 52 6.52 -2.61 0.08
C ARG A 52 5.09 -2.53 -0.45
N LEU A 53 4.91 -2.14 -1.71
CA LEU A 53 3.61 -2.02 -2.38
C LEU A 53 3.28 -3.22 -3.30
N HIS A 54 3.95 -4.36 -3.14
CA HIS A 54 3.84 -5.50 -4.07
C HIS A 54 2.41 -6.00 -4.29
N GLN A 55 1.56 -5.93 -3.25
CA GLN A 55 0.14 -6.32 -3.35
C GLN A 55 -0.65 -5.50 -4.38
N LEU A 56 -0.20 -4.29 -4.75
CA LEU A 56 -0.83 -3.50 -5.82
C LEU A 56 -0.47 -3.99 -7.22
N HIS A 57 0.63 -4.73 -7.35
CA HIS A 57 1.11 -5.31 -8.62
C HIS A 57 0.70 -6.77 -8.78
N ASP A 58 0.31 -7.43 -7.70
CA ASP A 58 -0.21 -8.79 -7.71
C ASP A 58 -1.70 -8.80 -8.11
N ASP A 59 -2.02 -9.42 -9.25
CA ASP A 59 -3.39 -9.52 -9.74
C ASP A 59 -4.29 -10.42 -8.88
N THR A 60 -3.71 -11.25 -8.01
CA THR A 60 -4.46 -12.10 -7.07
C THR A 60 -4.90 -11.35 -5.81
N CYS A 61 -4.22 -10.25 -5.47
CA CYS A 61 -4.54 -9.39 -4.34
C CYS A 61 -5.67 -8.42 -4.71
N ILE A 62 -6.90 -8.70 -4.27
CA ILE A 62 -8.09 -7.90 -4.61
C ILE A 62 -8.99 -7.70 -3.39
N GLY A 63 -9.84 -6.67 -3.43
CA GLY A 63 -10.82 -6.45 -2.37
C GLY A 63 -10.16 -6.35 -1.00
N CYS A 64 -10.67 -7.12 -0.03
CA CYS A 64 -10.20 -7.06 1.35
C CYS A 64 -8.75 -7.46 1.55
N ASP A 65 -8.11 -8.17 0.60
CA ASP A 65 -6.69 -8.53 0.66
C ASP A 65 -5.78 -7.29 0.70
N LEU A 66 -6.25 -6.16 0.16
CA LEU A 66 -5.50 -4.90 0.11
C LEU A 66 -5.65 -4.07 1.40
N ILE A 67 -6.57 -4.43 2.29
CA ILE A 67 -6.81 -3.66 3.53
C ILE A 67 -5.55 -3.55 4.40
N PRO A 68 -4.76 -4.63 4.64
CA PRO A 68 -3.53 -4.53 5.44
C PRO A 68 -2.56 -3.49 4.89
N LEU A 69 -2.34 -3.47 3.57
CA LEU A 69 -1.47 -2.49 2.91
C LEU A 69 -1.98 -1.06 3.14
N PHE A 70 -3.25 -0.79 2.86
CA PHE A 70 -3.79 0.56 3.01
C PHE A 70 -3.91 1.02 4.47
N LEU A 71 -3.87 0.10 5.44
CA LEU A 71 -3.72 0.44 6.85
C LEU A 71 -2.26 0.75 7.22
N GLU A 72 -1.29 -0.01 6.70
CA GLU A 72 0.13 0.23 6.95
C GLU A 72 0.60 1.56 6.36
N PHE A 73 0.23 1.87 5.12
CA PHE A 73 0.69 3.05 4.38
C PHE A 73 -0.30 4.20 4.39
N ARG A 74 -1.24 4.19 5.33
CA ARG A 74 -2.41 5.06 5.31
C ARG A 74 -2.03 6.55 5.26
N ASP A 75 -1.13 6.94 6.15
CA ASP A 75 -0.70 8.33 6.28
C ASP A 75 0.13 8.77 5.07
N GLU A 76 1.05 7.92 4.58
CA GLU A 76 1.85 8.23 3.40
C GLU A 76 0.99 8.33 2.13
N LEU A 77 0.07 7.39 1.91
CA LEU A 77 -0.80 7.38 0.73
C LEU A 77 -1.74 8.59 0.71
N ASN A 78 -2.34 8.92 1.86
CA ASN A 78 -3.23 10.08 1.96
C ASN A 78 -2.48 11.39 1.76
N THR A 79 -1.25 11.50 2.28
CA THR A 79 -0.46 12.73 2.21
C THR A 79 0.18 12.93 0.83
N HIS A 80 0.72 11.88 0.22
CA HIS A 80 1.56 12.00 -0.97
C HIS A 80 0.84 11.69 -2.28
N LEU A 81 -0.18 10.82 -2.28
CA LEU A 81 -0.87 10.40 -3.51
C LEU A 81 -2.23 11.08 -3.73
N ASN A 82 -2.77 11.78 -2.72
CA ASN A 82 -4.06 12.48 -2.81
C ASN A 82 -5.20 11.60 -3.35
N LEU A 83 -5.23 10.33 -2.93
CA LEU A 83 -6.19 9.34 -3.40
C LEU A 83 -7.62 9.72 -3.01
N LYS A 84 -8.54 9.65 -3.97
CA LYS A 84 -9.96 9.92 -3.76
C LYS A 84 -10.74 8.62 -3.51
N LYS A 85 -11.87 8.73 -2.80
CA LYS A 85 -12.71 7.55 -2.47
C LYS A 85 -13.10 6.68 -3.66
N HIS A 86 -13.40 7.27 -4.81
CA HIS A 86 -13.74 6.50 -6.01
C HIS A 86 -12.51 5.81 -6.64
N GLN A 87 -11.30 6.37 -6.48
CA GLN A 87 -10.07 5.74 -6.92
C GLN A 87 -9.77 4.54 -6.03
N LEU A 88 -9.84 4.70 -4.70
CA LEU A 88 -9.72 3.57 -3.79
C LEU A 88 -10.77 2.51 -4.07
N PHE A 89 -12.04 2.89 -4.23
CA PHE A 89 -13.08 1.91 -4.56
C PHE A 89 -12.77 1.10 -5.82
N LYS A 90 -12.20 1.72 -6.86
CA LYS A 90 -11.74 1.00 -8.05
C LYS A 90 -10.51 0.14 -7.79
N ILE A 91 -9.57 0.58 -6.96
CA ILE A 91 -8.39 -0.21 -6.57
C ILE A 91 -8.83 -1.48 -5.84
N PHE A 92 -9.72 -1.34 -4.86
CA PHE A 92 -10.23 -2.46 -4.07
C PHE A 92 -11.15 -3.38 -4.89
N ASN A 93 -12.16 -2.81 -5.57
CA ASN A 93 -13.27 -3.60 -6.13
C ASN A 93 -13.30 -3.66 -7.67
N GLY A 94 -12.31 -3.10 -8.37
CA GLY A 94 -12.36 -2.93 -9.84
C GLY A 94 -12.01 -4.17 -10.66
N LYS A 95 -11.30 -5.14 -10.09
CA LYS A 95 -10.82 -6.35 -10.79
C LYS A 95 -11.72 -7.56 -10.53
N ASN A 96 -12.92 -7.59 -11.15
CA ASN A 96 -13.91 -8.67 -11.06
C ASN A 96 -14.01 -9.31 -9.65
N THR A 97 -14.13 -8.44 -8.65
CA THR A 97 -13.95 -8.82 -7.24
C THR A 97 -15.05 -9.79 -6.82
N LEU A 98 -14.63 -10.91 -6.22
CA LEU A 98 -15.54 -11.89 -5.65
C LEU A 98 -16.35 -11.25 -4.51
N GLN A 99 -17.59 -11.70 -4.34
CA GLN A 99 -18.53 -11.10 -3.38
C GLN A 99 -18.04 -11.18 -1.93
N ASP A 100 -17.28 -12.22 -1.58
CA ASP A 100 -16.68 -12.44 -0.26
C ASP A 100 -15.49 -11.52 0.03
N LYS A 101 -14.81 -11.03 -1.02
CA LYS A 101 -13.70 -10.06 -0.92
C LYS A 101 -14.14 -8.60 -1.07
N PHE A 102 -15.38 -8.36 -1.46
CA PHE A 102 -15.88 -7.02 -1.76
C PHE A 102 -15.79 -6.09 -0.54
N VAL A 103 -15.15 -4.93 -0.70
CA VAL A 103 -15.02 -3.94 0.38
C VAL A 103 -16.07 -2.85 0.24
N ALA A 104 -16.86 -2.65 1.29
CA ALA A 104 -17.90 -1.63 1.30
C ALA A 104 -17.31 -0.22 1.18
N MET A 105 -17.98 0.66 0.42
CA MET A 105 -17.57 2.06 0.26
C MET A 105 -17.40 2.78 1.61
N SER A 106 -18.28 2.49 2.58
CA SER A 106 -18.21 3.06 3.93
C SER A 106 -16.90 2.73 4.64
N ASP A 107 -16.33 1.54 4.41
CA ASP A 107 -15.07 1.13 5.02
C ASP A 107 -13.87 1.71 4.26
N ILE A 108 -13.96 1.81 2.94
CA ILE A 108 -12.96 2.52 2.13
C ILE A 108 -12.86 3.99 2.55
N GLU A 109 -13.99 4.64 2.85
CA GLU A 109 -13.98 6.01 3.35
C GLU A 109 -13.23 6.15 4.68
N LEU A 110 -13.28 5.14 5.56
CA LEU A 110 -12.51 5.17 6.82
C LEU A 110 -11.00 5.25 6.57
N LEU A 111 -10.49 4.62 5.51
CA LEU A 111 -9.06 4.66 5.16
C LEU A 111 -8.58 6.07 4.78
N LEU A 112 -9.48 6.94 4.31
CA LEU A 112 -9.16 8.31 3.90
C LEU A 112 -9.35 9.37 4.99
N LEU A 113 -10.09 9.06 6.06
CA LEU A 113 -10.45 10.04 7.07
C LEU A 113 -9.27 10.41 7.99
N PRO A 114 -9.19 11.63 8.54
CA PRO A 114 -8.23 11.90 9.60
C PRO A 114 -8.57 11.09 10.87
N ARG A 115 -7.57 10.79 11.70
CA ARG A 115 -7.67 9.95 12.91
C ARG A 115 -8.86 10.32 13.83
N HIS A 116 -9.11 11.60 14.05
CA HIS A 116 -10.22 12.04 14.91
C HIS A 116 -11.60 11.71 14.30
N ALA A 117 -11.74 11.83 12.97
CA ALA A 117 -12.98 11.55 12.27
C ALA A 117 -13.23 10.03 12.16
N VAL A 118 -12.18 9.22 12.00
CA VAL A 118 -12.29 7.75 12.09
C VAL A 118 -12.88 7.35 13.43
N ARG A 119 -12.35 7.90 14.53
CA ARG A 119 -12.82 7.55 15.87
C ARG A 119 -14.31 7.83 16.06
N GLN A 120 -14.78 8.98 15.59
CA GLN A 120 -16.21 9.33 15.64
C GLN A 120 -17.04 8.36 14.79
N ARG A 121 -16.56 7.99 13.59
CA ARG A 121 -17.27 7.05 12.72
C ARG A 121 -17.33 5.64 13.31
N LEU A 122 -16.24 5.13 13.89
CA LEU A 122 -16.22 3.82 14.53
C LEU A 122 -17.18 3.72 15.72
N GLN A 123 -17.44 4.81 16.44
CA GLN A 123 -18.44 4.84 17.52
C GLN A 123 -19.87 4.64 17.03
N LEU A 124 -20.16 5.00 15.78
CA LEU A 124 -21.49 4.88 15.18
C LEU A 124 -21.73 3.53 14.51
N ILE A 125 -20.69 2.71 14.37
CA ILE A 125 -20.76 1.39 13.72
C ILE A 125 -20.92 0.33 14.81
N PRO A 126 -22.08 -0.33 14.93
CA PRO A 126 -22.34 -1.32 15.99
C PRO A 126 -21.31 -2.45 16.03
N GLU A 127 -20.88 -2.92 14.86
CA GLU A 127 -19.91 -4.01 14.69
C GLU A 127 -18.50 -3.61 15.16
N ALA A 128 -18.19 -2.32 15.17
CA ALA A 128 -16.89 -1.82 15.62
C ALA A 128 -16.80 -1.69 17.15
N ILE A 129 -17.93 -1.62 17.87
CA ILE A 129 -17.94 -1.38 19.33
C ILE A 129 -17.21 -2.51 20.09
N GLY A 130 -17.35 -3.76 19.62
CA GLY A 130 -16.69 -4.92 20.24
C GLY A 130 -15.16 -4.89 20.16
N ALA A 131 -14.59 -4.14 19.20
CA ALA A 131 -13.16 -3.99 18.99
C ALA A 131 -12.60 -2.67 19.55
N LYS A 132 -13.37 -1.97 20.40
CA LYS A 132 -13.00 -0.63 20.88
C LYS A 132 -11.74 -0.67 21.73
N CYS A 133 -10.71 0.07 21.29
CA CYS A 133 -9.51 0.30 22.07
C CYS A 133 -9.11 1.79 22.15
N PRO A 134 -8.19 2.16 23.07
CA PRO A 134 -7.74 3.54 23.21
C PRO A 134 -7.13 4.10 21.93
N ASP A 135 -6.27 3.31 21.28
CA ASP A 135 -5.63 3.67 20.02
C ASP A 135 -6.59 3.52 18.83
N THR A 136 -6.73 4.59 18.03
CA THR A 136 -7.71 4.62 16.94
C THR A 136 -7.28 3.75 15.76
N GLU A 137 -5.99 3.70 15.43
CA GLU A 137 -5.50 2.90 14.29
C GLU A 137 -5.62 1.40 14.61
N SER A 138 -5.28 1.01 15.83
CA SER A 138 -5.52 -0.35 16.33
C SER A 138 -7.01 -0.72 16.30
N TRP A 139 -7.90 0.22 16.66
CA TRP A 139 -9.35 -0.02 16.62
C TRP A 139 -9.84 -0.21 15.18
N LEU A 140 -9.42 0.66 14.26
CA LEU A 140 -9.76 0.55 12.84
C LEU A 140 -9.25 -0.78 12.26
N LYS A 141 -8.01 -1.15 12.55
CA LYS A 141 -7.40 -2.41 12.11
C LYS A 141 -8.20 -3.61 12.61
N GLN A 142 -8.51 -3.68 13.90
CA GLN A 142 -9.27 -4.80 14.47
C GLN A 142 -10.68 -4.89 13.89
N TYR A 143 -11.37 -3.76 13.71
CA TYR A 143 -12.69 -3.73 13.07
C TYR A 143 -12.64 -4.30 11.65
N LEU A 144 -11.72 -3.83 10.80
CA LEU A 144 -11.63 -4.29 9.41
C LEU A 144 -11.16 -5.75 9.32
N PHE A 145 -10.20 -6.15 10.13
CA PHE A 145 -9.70 -7.53 10.13
C PHE A 145 -10.79 -8.51 10.56
N SER A 146 -11.57 -8.16 11.59
CA SER A 146 -12.72 -8.96 12.03
C SER A 146 -13.81 -9.02 10.96
N LYS A 147 -14.21 -7.86 10.41
CA LYS A 147 -15.29 -7.76 9.42
C LYS A 147 -15.00 -8.58 8.15
N TYR A 148 -13.76 -8.50 7.66
CA TYR A 148 -13.34 -9.16 6.42
C TYR A 148 -12.64 -10.50 6.64
N ARG A 149 -12.58 -11.00 7.89
CA ARG A 149 -11.92 -12.25 8.27
C ARG A 149 -10.47 -12.35 7.76
N ILE A 150 -9.75 -11.23 7.80
CA ILE A 150 -8.37 -11.15 7.35
C ILE A 150 -7.51 -11.85 8.40
N CYS A 151 -6.82 -12.91 7.99
CA CYS A 151 -5.83 -13.57 8.83
C CYS A 151 -4.58 -12.67 8.90
N ALA A 152 -4.09 -12.38 10.10
CA ALA A 152 -2.96 -11.46 10.31
C ALA A 152 -1.59 -12.03 9.89
N ASP A 153 -1.55 -13.17 9.19
CA ASP A 153 -0.32 -13.79 8.71
C ASP A 153 -0.01 -13.37 7.27
N LEU A 154 0.69 -12.25 7.13
CA LEU A 154 1.46 -11.91 5.93
C LEU A 154 2.92 -11.57 6.28
N SER A 155 3.41 -12.10 7.40
CA SER A 155 4.81 -12.05 7.80
C SER A 155 5.45 -13.43 7.68
N SER A 156 5.42 -14.03 6.49
CA SER A 156 6.38 -15.09 6.11
C SER A 156 6.18 -15.50 4.64
N LEU A 157 6.73 -14.71 3.72
CA LEU A 157 7.31 -15.32 2.53
C LEU A 157 8.83 -15.18 2.69
N PRO A 158 9.57 -16.29 2.88
CA PRO A 158 11.01 -16.26 2.88
C PRO A 158 11.50 -15.81 1.50
N TYR A 159 12.47 -14.90 1.52
CA TYR A 159 13.27 -14.54 0.36
C TYR A 159 14.11 -15.76 -0.04
N ASP A 160 13.58 -16.62 -0.90
CA ASP A 160 14.44 -17.42 -1.76
C ASP A 160 14.78 -16.56 -2.99
N GLU A 161 16.07 -16.18 -3.01
CA GLU A 161 16.90 -15.77 -4.15
C GLU A 161 16.39 -14.61 -5.02
N LEU A 162 17.02 -13.43 -4.82
CA LEU A 162 17.64 -12.61 -5.88
C LEU A 162 18.52 -11.51 -5.26
#